data_AF-A0A7Z7LUK6-F1
#
_entry.id   AF-A0A7Z7LUK6-F1
#
_cell.length_a   1.000
_cell.length_b   1.000
_cell.length_c   1.000
_cell.angle_alpha   90.00
_cell.angle_beta   90.00
_cell.angle_gamma   90.00
#
_symmetry.space_group_name_H-M   'P 1'
#
loop_
_entity.id
_entity.type
_entity.pdbx_description
1 polymer ?
#
loop_
_entity_poly.entity_id
_entity_poly.type
_entity_poly.pdbx_seq_one_letter_code
_entity_poly.pdbx_strand_id
1 'polypeptide(L)'
;MRKISQFPLLKQLWAFWREKKILDKHQQVAGYWDVVIDDYKHGKIAKYNIIAKQEFRNSKIIWQYWGQGTNSPELPEVVKICFDSVDQYKGDYIVIRLNDENFSEYIDLPEFVLEKKDGPVFNRTFFSDVLRLALLKTYGGVWLDATVMLTGSLPEQFSSLDYFVYQRDPNEQHKDYWEKCICLLLGME
;
A
#
# COMPACT_ATOMS: atom_id res chain seq x y z
N MET A 1 7.03 -30.21 25.65
CA MET A 1 6.79 -29.97 24.21
C MET A 1 8.15 -29.87 23.52
N ARG A 2 8.57 -30.91 22.79
CA ARG A 2 9.87 -30.95 22.11
C ARG A 2 9.87 -29.97 20.95
N LYS A 3 10.91 -29.14 20.86
CA LYS A 3 11.11 -28.13 19.83
C LYS A 3 11.04 -28.77 18.44
N ILE A 4 10.17 -28.25 17.58
CA ILE A 4 10.00 -28.61 16.16
C ILE A 4 11.29 -28.28 15.34
N SER A 5 12.37 -27.85 15.99
CA SER A 5 13.69 -27.59 15.41
C SER A 5 14.49 -28.84 15.02
N GLN A 6 13.98 -30.06 15.25
CA GLN A 6 14.74 -31.31 15.05
C GLN A 6 14.53 -32.00 13.69
N PHE A 7 13.62 -31.52 12.83
CA PHE A 7 13.31 -32.22 11.57
C PHE A 7 13.17 -31.25 10.38
N PRO A 8 14.28 -30.94 9.67
CA PRO A 8 14.29 -29.99 8.54
C PRO A 8 13.37 -30.40 7.39
N LEU A 9 13.22 -31.71 7.13
CA LEU A 9 12.30 -32.26 6.12
C LEU A 9 10.83 -31.96 6.41
N LEU A 10 10.39 -32.07 7.67
CA LEU A 10 9.01 -31.74 8.07
C LEU A 10 8.73 -30.23 7.92
N LYS A 11 9.74 -29.39 8.19
CA LYS A 11 9.64 -27.93 8.01
C LYS A 11 9.53 -27.56 6.52
N GLN A 12 10.33 -28.19 5.66
CA GLN A 12 10.28 -27.98 4.20
C GLN A 12 8.95 -28.46 3.60
N LEU A 13 8.47 -29.64 4.00
CA LEU A 13 7.16 -30.14 3.57
C LEU A 13 6.04 -29.20 4.03
N TRP A 14 6.05 -28.75 5.29
CA TRP A 14 5.05 -27.80 5.78
C TRP A 14 5.09 -26.46 5.02
N ALA A 15 6.27 -25.94 4.71
CA ALA A 15 6.43 -24.73 3.92
C ALA A 15 5.82 -24.89 2.51
N PHE A 16 6.12 -26.00 1.83
CA PHE A 16 5.55 -26.32 0.52
C PHE A 16 4.02 -26.44 0.56
N TRP A 17 3.47 -27.17 1.54
CA TRP A 17 2.01 -27.30 1.71
C TRP A 17 1.34 -25.96 2.03
N ARG A 18 1.96 -25.13 2.86
CA ARG A 18 1.47 -23.78 3.18
C ARG A 18 1.46 -22.91 1.93
N GLU A 19 2.54 -22.89 1.16
CA GLU A 19 2.66 -22.14 -0.08
C GLU A 19 1.59 -22.57 -1.08
N LYS A 20 1.46 -23.88 -1.32
CA LYS A 20 0.41 -24.42 -2.20
C LYS A 20 -0.98 -23.98 -1.78
N LYS A 21 -1.31 -24.05 -0.47
CA LYS A 21 -2.60 -23.61 0.04
C LYS A 21 -2.83 -22.10 -0.15
N ILE A 22 -1.79 -21.28 -0.01
CA ILE A 22 -1.86 -19.84 -0.27
C ILE A 22 -2.13 -19.59 -1.76
N LEU A 23 -1.40 -20.27 -2.65
CA LEU A 23 -1.57 -20.16 -4.10
C LEU A 23 -2.96 -20.61 -4.54
N ASP A 24 -3.45 -21.76 -4.04
CA ASP A 24 -4.80 -22.24 -4.33
C ASP A 24 -5.86 -21.21 -3.92
N LYS A 25 -5.69 -20.58 -2.74
CA LYS A 25 -6.58 -19.51 -2.28
C LYS A 25 -6.49 -18.26 -3.15
N HIS A 26 -5.28 -17.85 -3.54
CA HIS A 26 -5.08 -16.71 -4.44
C HIS A 26 -5.74 -16.96 -5.80
N GLN A 27 -5.65 -18.18 -6.32
CA GLN A 27 -6.25 -18.57 -7.58
C GLN A 27 -7.78 -18.55 -7.52
N GLN A 28 -8.38 -19.01 -6.41
CA GLN A 28 -9.82 -18.90 -6.18
C GLN A 28 -10.27 -17.44 -6.12
N VAL A 29 -9.53 -16.58 -5.41
CA VAL A 29 -9.83 -15.15 -5.31
C VAL A 29 -9.69 -14.47 -6.67
N ALA A 30 -8.65 -14.80 -7.44
CA ALA A 30 -8.47 -14.30 -8.80
C ALA A 30 -9.65 -14.67 -9.71
N GLY A 31 -10.05 -15.95 -9.72
CA GLY A 31 -11.20 -16.40 -10.51
C GLY A 31 -12.52 -15.72 -10.12
N TYR A 32 -12.71 -15.40 -8.84
CA TYR A 32 -13.84 -14.56 -8.41
C TYR A 32 -13.76 -13.14 -8.98
N TRP A 33 -12.58 -12.51 -8.90
CA TRP A 33 -12.38 -11.15 -9.38
C TRP A 33 -12.46 -11.02 -10.90
N ASP A 34 -12.10 -12.05 -11.67
CA ASP A 34 -12.21 -12.03 -13.13
C ASP A 34 -13.64 -11.70 -13.58
N VAL A 35 -14.64 -12.33 -12.96
CA VAL A 35 -16.07 -12.08 -13.24
C VAL A 35 -16.46 -10.64 -12.88
N VAL A 36 -16.03 -10.17 -11.71
CA VAL A 36 -16.32 -8.81 -11.25
C VAL A 36 -15.68 -7.76 -12.14
N ILE A 37 -14.44 -7.99 -12.58
CA ILE A 37 -13.70 -7.11 -13.49
C ILE A 37 -14.38 -7.08 -14.86
N ASP A 38 -14.82 -8.22 -15.38
CA ASP A 38 -15.54 -8.28 -16.65
C ASP A 38 -16.89 -7.56 -16.56
N ASP A 39 -17.65 -7.76 -15.49
CA ASP A 39 -18.91 -7.04 -15.26
C ASP A 39 -18.68 -5.52 -15.13
N TYR A 40 -17.59 -5.10 -14.51
CA TYR A 40 -17.18 -3.69 -14.47
C TYR A 40 -16.85 -3.14 -15.87
N LYS A 41 -16.07 -3.88 -16.68
CA LYS A 41 -15.71 -3.48 -18.06
C LYS A 41 -16.93 -3.35 -18.96
N HIS A 42 -17.92 -4.24 -18.80
CA HIS A 42 -19.18 -4.20 -19.56
C HIS A 42 -20.24 -3.25 -18.97
N GLY A 43 -19.90 -2.48 -17.93
CA GLY A 43 -20.79 -1.47 -17.34
C GLY A 43 -21.96 -2.03 -16.53
N LYS A 44 -21.90 -3.31 -16.12
CA LYS A 44 -22.92 -3.91 -15.24
C LYS A 44 -22.75 -3.49 -13.78
N ILE A 45 -21.55 -3.05 -13.41
CA ILE A 45 -21.24 -2.52 -12.07
C ILE A 45 -21.20 -1.00 -12.13
N ALA A 46 -21.82 -0.36 -11.14
CA ALA A 46 -21.80 1.09 -11.01
C ALA A 46 -20.36 1.63 -10.94
N LYS A 47 -20.09 2.68 -11.71
CA LYS A 47 -18.83 3.42 -11.62
C LYS A 47 -19.00 4.50 -10.56
N TYR A 48 -18.08 4.52 -9.61
CA TYR A 48 -18.02 5.56 -8.60
C TYR A 48 -17.08 6.67 -9.08
N ASN A 49 -17.53 7.91 -8.91
CA ASN A 49 -16.73 9.08 -9.23
C ASN A 49 -15.86 9.42 -8.02
N ILE A 50 -14.59 9.64 -8.30
CA ILE A 50 -13.60 10.17 -7.37
C ILE A 50 -13.29 11.57 -7.90
N ILE A 51 -13.48 12.60 -7.06
CA ILE A 51 -13.36 13.99 -7.49
C ILE A 51 -12.05 14.56 -6.96
N ALA A 52 -11.25 15.09 -7.88
CA ALA A 52 -10.04 15.84 -7.56
C ALA A 52 -10.41 17.22 -6.99
N LYS A 53 -9.74 17.63 -5.91
CA LYS A 53 -9.91 18.95 -5.29
C LYS A 53 -8.68 19.85 -5.41
N GLN A 54 -7.55 19.27 -5.80
CA GLN A 54 -6.27 19.95 -5.96
C GLN A 54 -5.75 19.73 -7.37
N GLU A 55 -4.86 20.61 -7.83
CA GLU A 55 -4.14 20.44 -9.08
C GLU A 55 -2.63 20.44 -8.82
N PHE A 56 -1.97 19.38 -9.27
CA PHE A 56 -0.53 19.23 -9.16
C PHE A 56 0.06 19.24 -10.57
N ARG A 57 0.40 20.45 -11.06
CA ARG A 57 0.87 20.69 -12.43
C ARG A 57 2.19 19.96 -12.74
N ASN A 58 2.11 18.69 -13.12
CA ASN A 58 3.22 17.78 -13.40
C ASN A 58 4.19 17.58 -12.21
N SER A 59 3.74 17.84 -10.98
CA SER A 59 4.56 17.63 -9.81
C SER A 59 4.66 16.13 -9.51
N LYS A 60 5.87 15.65 -9.20
CA LYS A 60 6.06 14.31 -8.65
C LYS A 60 5.65 14.31 -7.18
N ILE A 61 4.74 13.42 -6.78
CA ILE A 61 4.18 13.40 -5.43
C ILE A 61 4.53 12.10 -4.73
N ILE A 62 4.94 12.20 -3.46
CA ILE A 62 4.97 11.09 -2.52
C ILE A 62 3.80 11.29 -1.55
N TRP A 63 2.88 10.34 -1.56
CA TRP A 63 1.76 10.26 -0.63
C TRP A 63 2.14 9.40 0.56
N GLN A 64 1.92 9.90 1.77
CA GLN A 64 1.96 9.09 2.99
C GLN A 64 0.69 9.34 3.79
N TYR A 65 0.20 8.33 4.53
CA TYR A 65 -0.97 8.47 5.37
C TYR A 65 -0.72 7.94 6.78
N TRP A 66 -1.11 8.73 7.77
CA TRP A 66 -1.18 8.32 9.17
C TRP A 66 -2.42 8.96 9.81
N GLY A 67 -3.47 8.17 10.02
CA GLY A 67 -4.79 8.72 10.36
C GLY A 67 -4.79 9.60 11.62
N GLN A 68 -3.95 9.30 12.62
CA GLN A 68 -3.86 10.08 13.88
C GLN A 68 -3.14 11.43 13.71
N GLY A 69 -2.57 11.70 12.53
CA GLY A 69 -1.82 12.93 12.26
C GLY A 69 -0.32 12.82 12.53
N THR A 70 0.45 13.60 11.78
CA THR A 70 1.93 13.62 11.83
C THR A 70 2.50 14.40 13.01
N ASN A 71 1.68 15.25 13.64
CA ASN A 71 2.09 16.07 14.79
C ASN A 71 1.48 15.56 16.10
N SER A 72 0.87 14.37 16.08
CA SER A 72 0.27 13.80 17.28
C SER A 72 1.37 13.41 18.29
N PRO A 73 1.20 13.70 19.59
CA PRO A 73 2.07 13.18 20.65
C PRO A 73 2.16 11.65 20.65
N GLU A 74 1.19 10.96 20.05
CA GLU A 74 1.10 9.51 19.95
C GLU A 74 1.81 8.94 18.71
N LEU A 75 2.48 9.77 17.89
CA LEU A 75 3.20 9.30 16.72
C LEU A 75 4.36 8.38 17.17
N PRO A 76 4.37 7.10 16.75
CA PRO A 76 5.45 6.19 17.10
C PRO A 76 6.79 6.67 16.54
N GLU A 77 7.87 6.51 17.32
CA GLU A 77 9.22 6.95 16.93
C GLU A 77 9.67 6.35 15.59
N VAL A 78 9.32 5.09 15.33
CA VAL A 78 9.60 4.42 14.05
C VAL A 78 8.97 5.15 12.85
N VAL A 79 7.75 5.66 13.00
CA VAL A 79 7.06 6.39 11.93
C VAL A 79 7.74 7.74 11.70
N LYS A 80 8.15 8.42 12.78
CA LYS A 80 8.91 9.66 12.69
C LYS A 80 10.23 9.48 11.93
N ILE A 81 11.00 8.44 12.28
CA ILE A 81 12.26 8.10 11.58
C ILE A 81 11.99 7.84 10.09
N CYS A 82 10.90 7.14 9.77
CA CYS A 82 10.53 6.90 8.38
C CYS A 82 10.18 8.20 7.65
N PHE A 83 9.39 9.09 8.25
CA PHE A 83 9.10 10.42 7.69
C PHE A 83 10.37 11.25 7.46
N ASP A 84 11.25 11.31 8.46
CA ASP A 84 12.52 12.02 8.36
C ASP A 84 13.39 11.46 7.21
N SER A 85 13.41 10.13 7.03
CA SER A 85 14.12 9.49 5.92
C SER A 85 13.52 9.85 4.55
N VAL A 86 12.18 9.93 4.45
CA VAL A 86 11.52 10.35 3.21
C VAL A 86 11.87 11.81 2.91
N ASP A 87 11.82 12.68 3.90
CA ASP A 87 12.14 14.11 3.71
C ASP A 87 13.61 14.31 3.31
N GLN A 88 14.51 13.48 3.82
CA GLN A 88 15.92 13.47 3.44
C GLN A 88 16.14 13.01 1.99
N TYR A 89 15.41 12.00 1.54
CA TYR A 89 15.69 11.33 0.25
C TYR A 89 14.70 11.62 -0.88
N LYS A 90 13.63 12.38 -0.63
CA LYS A 90 12.55 12.67 -1.60
C LYS A 90 13.01 13.29 -2.92
N GLY A 91 14.19 13.89 -2.99
CA GLY A 91 14.66 14.60 -4.18
C GLY A 91 13.70 15.72 -4.61
N ASP A 92 13.29 15.69 -5.88
CA ASP A 92 12.35 16.61 -6.53
C ASP A 92 10.87 16.36 -6.19
N TYR A 93 10.56 15.26 -5.49
CA TYR A 93 9.19 14.95 -5.10
C TYR A 93 8.68 15.92 -4.02
N ILE A 94 7.39 16.24 -4.12
CA ILE A 94 6.60 16.87 -3.06
C ILE A 94 6.07 15.76 -2.15
N VAL A 95 6.31 15.86 -0.85
CA VAL A 95 5.78 14.89 0.13
C VAL A 95 4.50 15.44 0.74
N ILE A 96 3.40 14.71 0.57
CA ILE A 96 2.10 15.06 1.14
C ILE A 96 1.71 14.00 2.16
N ARG A 97 1.59 14.42 3.42
CA ARG A 97 1.21 13.56 4.54
C ARG A 97 -0.24 13.79 4.92
N LEU A 98 -1.05 12.76 4.70
CA LEU A 98 -2.47 12.76 4.95
C LEU A 98 -2.80 12.16 6.31
N ASN A 99 -3.93 12.57 6.86
CA ASN A 99 -4.53 12.06 8.09
C ASN A 99 -6.06 12.06 7.97
N ASP A 100 -6.77 11.69 9.03
CA ASP A 100 -8.24 11.60 8.99
C ASP A 100 -8.95 12.96 8.82
N GLU A 101 -8.26 14.05 9.13
CA GLU A 101 -8.82 15.41 9.12
C GLU A 101 -8.59 16.11 7.78
N ASN A 102 -7.43 15.88 7.14
CA ASN A 102 -7.01 16.64 5.97
C ASN A 102 -7.17 15.90 4.62
N PHE A 103 -7.39 14.58 4.58
CA PHE A 103 -7.46 13.86 3.29
C PHE A 103 -8.57 14.40 2.38
N SER A 104 -9.65 14.87 2.98
CA SER A 104 -10.81 15.44 2.28
C SER A 104 -10.52 16.80 1.62
N GLU A 105 -9.37 17.43 1.91
CA GLU A 105 -8.90 18.63 1.19
C GLU A 105 -8.32 18.28 -0.19
N TYR A 106 -7.95 17.02 -0.38
CA TYR A 106 -7.30 16.52 -1.59
C TYR A 106 -8.26 15.72 -2.45
N ILE A 107 -9.17 14.93 -1.88
CA ILE A 107 -9.97 14.00 -2.67
C ILE A 107 -11.34 13.79 -2.05
N ASP A 108 -12.40 13.87 -2.88
CA ASP A 108 -13.74 13.48 -2.46
C ASP A 108 -13.98 12.02 -2.85
N LEU A 109 -14.22 11.19 -1.83
CA LEU A 109 -14.56 9.78 -1.96
C LEU A 109 -16.09 9.60 -1.89
N PRO A 110 -16.64 8.51 -2.45
CA PRO A 110 -18.06 8.21 -2.31
C PRO A 110 -18.51 8.14 -0.85
N GLU A 111 -19.70 8.66 -0.56
CA GLU A 111 -20.25 8.79 0.80
C GLU A 111 -20.21 7.48 1.59
N PHE A 112 -20.55 6.35 0.97
CA PHE A 112 -20.52 5.03 1.61
C PHE A 112 -19.13 4.62 2.12
N VAL A 113 -18.04 5.15 1.55
CA VAL A 113 -16.67 4.89 2.00
C VAL A 113 -16.43 5.62 3.32
N LEU A 114 -16.91 6.87 3.42
CA LEU A 114 -16.79 7.70 4.61
C LEU A 114 -17.64 7.14 5.75
N GLU A 115 -18.89 6.76 5.46
CA GLU A 115 -19.78 6.12 6.45
C GLU A 115 -19.18 4.82 7.01
N LYS A 116 -18.56 4.02 6.13
CA LYS A 116 -17.95 2.76 6.54
C LYS A 116 -16.69 2.98 7.37
N LYS A 117 -15.90 4.03 7.13
CA LYS A 117 -14.65 4.32 7.87
C LYS A 117 -14.81 4.24 9.38
N ASP A 118 -15.96 4.65 9.91
CA ASP A 118 -16.24 4.69 11.34
C ASP A 118 -16.93 3.40 11.86
N GLY A 119 -17.16 2.43 10.97
CA GLY A 119 -17.78 1.14 11.26
C GLY A 119 -16.78 0.06 11.72
N PRO A 120 -17.26 -0.98 12.44
CA PRO A 120 -16.39 -1.99 13.07
C PRO A 120 -15.67 -2.91 12.07
N VAL A 121 -16.18 -3.02 10.84
CA VAL A 121 -15.65 -3.93 9.80
C VAL A 121 -14.62 -3.23 8.90
N PHE A 122 -14.75 -1.92 8.71
CA PHE A 122 -13.91 -1.14 7.81
C PHE A 122 -12.94 -0.34 8.67
N ASN A 123 -11.86 -1.00 9.05
CA ASN A 123 -10.85 -0.38 9.88
C ASN A 123 -9.98 0.61 9.06
N ARG A 124 -9.21 1.42 9.78
CA ARG A 124 -8.30 2.42 9.22
C ARG A 124 -7.33 1.86 8.17
N THR A 125 -6.91 0.61 8.32
CA THR A 125 -6.04 -0.08 7.36
C THR A 125 -6.73 -0.23 6.01
N PHE A 126 -7.97 -0.71 5.99
CA PHE A 126 -8.73 -0.84 4.75
C PHE A 126 -9.05 0.52 4.13
N PHE A 127 -9.35 1.54 4.95
CA PHE A 127 -9.48 2.92 4.46
C PHE A 127 -8.22 3.40 3.75
N SER A 128 -7.05 3.15 4.33
CA SER A 128 -5.76 3.51 3.73
C SER A 128 -5.54 2.84 2.37
N ASP A 129 -5.97 1.57 2.20
CA ASP A 129 -5.89 0.88 0.91
C ASP A 129 -6.77 1.55 -0.16
N VAL A 130 -7.99 1.96 0.21
CA VAL A 130 -8.91 2.67 -0.70
C VAL A 130 -8.36 4.05 -1.04
N LEU A 131 -7.89 4.80 -0.04
CA LEU A 131 -7.34 6.14 -0.21
C LEU A 131 -6.11 6.12 -1.14
N ARG A 132 -5.21 5.14 -0.96
CA ARG A 132 -4.06 4.93 -1.84
C ARG A 132 -4.46 4.80 -3.31
N LEU A 133 -5.40 3.89 -3.59
CA LEU A 133 -5.84 3.66 -4.97
C LEU A 133 -6.55 4.89 -5.55
N ALA A 134 -7.33 5.60 -4.73
CA ALA A 134 -8.03 6.79 -5.16
C ALA A 134 -7.06 7.93 -5.53
N LEU A 135 -6.06 8.18 -4.69
CA LEU A 135 -5.05 9.23 -4.93
C LEU A 135 -4.18 8.90 -6.14
N LEU A 136 -3.65 7.68 -6.22
CA LEU A 136 -2.81 7.26 -7.34
C LEU A 136 -3.58 7.30 -8.67
N LYS A 137 -4.84 6.87 -8.69
CA LYS A 137 -5.68 6.98 -9.89
C LYS A 137 -5.97 8.43 -10.31
N THR A 138 -6.05 9.35 -9.35
CA THR A 138 -6.50 10.73 -9.60
C THR A 138 -5.33 11.67 -9.90
N TYR A 139 -4.19 11.46 -9.23
CA TYR A 139 -3.05 12.37 -9.23
C TYR A 139 -1.74 11.73 -9.67
N GLY A 140 -1.70 10.40 -9.82
CA GLY A 140 -0.45 9.66 -9.98
C GLY A 140 0.47 9.79 -8.75
N GLY A 141 1.75 9.57 -8.99
CA GLY A 141 2.82 9.64 -8.01
C GLY A 141 3.09 8.31 -7.29
N VAL A 142 3.69 8.41 -6.11
CA VAL A 142 4.17 7.26 -5.35
C VAL A 142 3.49 7.23 -4.00
N TRP A 143 2.91 6.08 -3.63
CA TRP A 143 2.42 5.88 -2.28
C TRP A 143 3.51 5.22 -1.44
N LEU A 144 3.92 5.92 -0.37
CA LEU A 144 4.82 5.39 0.65
C LEU A 144 4.10 5.19 2.00
N ASP A 145 4.00 3.95 2.48
CA ASP A 145 3.46 3.66 3.82
C ASP A 145 4.25 4.42 4.89
N ALA A 146 3.59 4.81 5.97
CA ALA A 146 4.20 5.61 7.03
C ALA A 146 5.36 4.91 7.75
N THR A 147 5.44 3.59 7.68
CA THR A 147 6.51 2.77 8.29
C THR A 147 7.60 2.36 7.30
N VAL A 148 7.70 3.04 6.16
CA VAL A 148 8.69 2.75 5.13
C VAL A 148 9.83 3.74 5.22
N MET A 149 11.02 3.18 5.42
CA MET A 149 12.26 3.95 5.47
C MET A 149 12.90 3.98 4.09
N LEU A 150 13.21 5.18 3.60
CA LEU A 150 14.07 5.34 2.42
C LEU A 150 15.54 5.36 2.86
N THR A 151 16.38 4.61 2.15
CA THR A 151 17.84 4.60 2.33
C THR A 151 18.58 5.35 1.21
N GLY A 152 17.83 5.91 0.27
CA GLY A 152 18.31 6.64 -0.89
C GLY A 152 17.13 7.21 -1.67
N SER A 153 17.41 8.09 -2.62
CA SER A 153 16.38 8.67 -3.49
C SER A 153 15.74 7.62 -4.38
N LEU A 154 14.46 7.84 -4.71
CA LEU A 154 13.76 6.99 -5.66
C LEU A 154 14.45 7.09 -7.04
N PRO A 155 14.79 5.95 -7.67
CA PRO A 155 15.32 5.92 -9.03
C PRO A 155 14.43 6.68 -10.01
N GLU A 156 15.02 7.54 -10.83
CA GLU A 156 14.28 8.36 -11.81
C GLU A 156 13.46 7.53 -12.80
N GLN A 157 13.92 6.32 -13.12
CA GLN A 157 13.20 5.35 -13.95
C GLN A 157 11.79 5.03 -13.43
N PHE A 158 11.53 5.16 -12.12
CA PHE A 158 10.19 4.94 -11.56
C PHE A 158 9.21 6.07 -11.88
N SER A 159 9.72 7.22 -12.38
CA SER A 159 8.93 8.31 -12.95
C SER A 159 8.74 8.20 -14.47
N SER A 160 9.11 7.07 -15.08
CA SER A 160 8.79 6.76 -16.47
C SER A 160 7.95 5.48 -16.68
N LEU A 161 7.49 4.85 -15.59
CA LEU A 161 6.69 3.64 -15.60
C LEU A 161 5.23 3.98 -15.27
N ASP A 162 4.30 3.60 -16.16
CA ASP A 162 2.84 3.71 -15.93
C ASP A 162 2.39 3.12 -14.58
N TYR A 163 3.08 2.06 -14.12
CA TYR A 163 2.81 1.38 -12.87
C TYR A 163 4.04 0.64 -12.36
N PHE A 164 4.27 0.70 -11.05
CA PHE A 164 5.27 -0.16 -10.42
C PHE A 164 4.89 -0.57 -8.99
N VAL A 165 5.44 -1.71 -8.60
CA VAL A 165 5.42 -2.23 -7.24
C VAL A 165 6.83 -2.69 -6.96
N TYR A 166 7.50 -2.15 -5.94
CA TYR A 166 8.78 -2.72 -5.53
C TYR A 166 8.50 -3.97 -4.70
N GLN A 167 9.35 -4.97 -4.91
CA GLN A 167 9.31 -6.24 -4.23
C GLN A 167 10.67 -6.44 -3.56
N ARG A 168 10.76 -7.46 -2.71
CA ARG A 168 12.04 -7.82 -2.10
C ARG A 168 13.11 -8.07 -3.17
N ASP A 169 14.32 -7.59 -2.90
CA ASP A 169 15.47 -7.86 -3.78
C ASP A 169 15.66 -9.38 -3.95
N PRO A 170 15.69 -9.90 -5.18
CA PRO A 170 15.95 -11.32 -5.43
C PRO A 170 17.31 -11.80 -4.89
N ASN A 171 18.25 -10.90 -4.62
CA ASN A 171 19.57 -11.17 -4.05
C ASN A 171 19.63 -11.07 -2.52
N GLU A 172 18.52 -10.79 -1.84
CA GLU A 172 18.46 -10.77 -0.38
C GLU A 172 18.97 -12.10 0.20
N GLN A 173 19.95 -12.03 1.11
CA GLN A 173 20.65 -13.20 1.65
C GLN A 173 19.78 -13.97 2.66
N HIS A 174 18.89 -13.27 3.37
CA HIS A 174 18.07 -13.82 4.45
C HIS A 174 16.61 -14.04 4.05
N LYS A 175 16.36 -14.63 2.86
CA LYS A 175 14.99 -14.86 2.32
C LYS A 175 14.07 -15.55 3.33
N ASP A 176 14.51 -16.64 3.94
CA ASP A 176 13.75 -17.41 4.95
C ASP A 176 13.30 -16.59 6.18
N TYR A 177 14.09 -15.57 6.55
CA TYR A 177 13.75 -14.67 7.65
C TYR A 177 12.67 -13.70 7.18
N TRP A 178 12.91 -13.05 6.04
CA TRP A 178 12.02 -12.02 5.52
C TRP A 178 10.72 -12.55 4.92
N GLU A 179 10.64 -13.80 4.46
CA GLU A 179 9.38 -14.44 4.05
C GLU A 179 8.32 -14.48 5.16
N LYS A 180 8.75 -14.29 6.41
CA LYS A 180 7.85 -14.20 7.57
C LYS A 180 7.37 -12.77 7.83
N CYS A 181 7.89 -11.78 7.12
CA CYS A 181 7.57 -10.35 7.21
C CYS A 181 6.96 -9.87 5.88
N ILE A 182 5.73 -9.35 5.89
CA ILE A 182 5.06 -8.80 4.71
C ILE A 182 5.35 -7.29 4.63
N CYS A 183 5.73 -6.80 3.45
CA CYS A 183 5.78 -5.38 3.13
C CYS A 183 5.28 -5.20 1.68
N LEU A 184 4.27 -4.36 1.47
CA LEU A 184 3.67 -3.99 0.18
C LEU A 184 3.44 -2.47 0.20
N LEU A 185 3.53 -1.84 -0.97
CA LEU A 185 3.69 -0.39 -1.18
C LEU A 185 3.60 -0.27 -2.73
N LEU A 186 2.98 0.77 -3.29
CA LEU A 186 2.57 0.83 -4.72
C LEU A 186 2.88 2.21 -5.33
N GLY A 187 3.17 2.29 -6.63
CA GLY A 187 3.30 3.55 -7.39
C GLY A 187 2.61 3.50 -8.76
N MET A 188 2.10 4.64 -9.24
CA MET A 188 1.42 4.81 -10.54
C MET A 188 1.75 6.18 -11.14
N GLU A 189 1.93 6.26 -12.44
CA GLU A 189 2.04 7.54 -13.16
C GLU A 189 0.68 8.14 -13.51
#